data_AF-A0A7D7VGU9-F1
#
_entry.id   AF-A0A7D7VGU9-F1
#
_cell.length_a   1.000
_cell.length_b   1.000
_cell.length_c   1.000
_cell.angle_alpha   90.00
_cell.angle_beta   90.00
_cell.angle_gamma   90.00
#
_symmetry.space_group_name_H-M   'P 1'
#
loop_
_entity.id
_entity.type
_entity.pdbx_description
1 polymer ?
#
loop_
_entity_poly.entity_id
_entity_poly.type
_entity_poly.pdbx_seq_one_letter_code
_entity_poly.pdbx_strand_id
1 'polypeptide(L)'
;MSSRFGGKYSPNADIGSSEDLPRRRRKGARVNLLFVVPFLLVFTAFQQEPVGLTLDLLAFVTLMLAAWLTREGIEAEDAYDAKKISRRPAIPRKIFGSTLTGLGLALAGLSAETFSLLNPILFAILGSALHFTAFGPDPLKNKGMDDGHVLHTDEVKIPKDVAH
;
A
#
# COMPACT_ATOMS: atom_id res chain seq x y z
N MET A 1 10.08 18.90 49.10
CA MET A 1 10.11 19.93 48.04
C MET A 1 11.52 20.07 47.50
N SER A 2 11.73 19.87 46.18
CA SER A 2 12.75 20.57 45.38
C SER A 2 12.76 20.03 43.94
N SER A 3 11.85 20.48 43.09
CA SER A 3 12.02 20.38 41.64
C SER A 3 13.06 21.44 41.23
N ARG A 4 14.24 20.99 40.79
CA ARG A 4 15.29 21.90 40.30
C ARG A 4 14.93 22.35 38.89
N PHE A 5 14.80 23.67 38.74
CA PHE A 5 14.58 24.37 37.48
C PHE A 5 15.79 24.17 36.55
N GLY A 6 15.57 23.50 35.41
CA GLY A 6 16.48 23.50 34.27
C GLY A 6 15.99 24.50 33.23
N GLY A 7 16.64 25.67 33.15
CA GLY A 7 16.29 26.71 32.19
C GLY A 7 16.70 26.35 30.75
N LYS A 8 15.98 26.95 29.81
CA LYS A 8 16.09 26.92 28.34
C LYS A 8 17.44 27.34 27.71
N TYR A 9 18.52 27.41 28.47
CA TYR A 9 19.87 27.78 28.01
C TYR A 9 20.97 26.93 28.67
N SER A 10 20.71 25.65 28.90
CA SER A 10 21.77 24.72 29.31
C SER A 10 22.63 24.34 28.09
N PRO A 11 23.97 24.44 28.15
CA PRO A 11 24.88 24.12 27.02
C PRO A 11 24.95 22.62 26.68
N ASN A 12 24.16 21.80 27.36
CA ASN A 12 24.01 20.37 27.11
C ASN A 12 22.54 20.04 26.84
N ALA A 13 21.88 20.88 26.02
CA ALA A 13 20.63 20.49 25.39
C ALA A 13 20.97 19.34 24.44
N ASP A 14 20.53 18.16 24.82
CA ASP A 14 20.59 16.96 23.99
C ASP A 14 20.31 17.32 22.53
N ILE A 15 21.16 16.83 21.63
CA ILE A 15 20.92 16.80 20.18
C ILE A 15 19.76 15.83 19.95
N GLY A 16 18.57 16.26 20.34
CA GLY A 16 17.45 15.40 20.69
C GLY A 16 16.14 16.13 20.54
N SER A 17 15.92 16.72 19.37
CA SER A 17 14.59 16.85 18.76
C SER A 17 14.76 17.59 17.43
N SER A 18 15.28 16.90 16.41
CA SER A 18 14.84 17.22 15.06
C SER A 18 13.34 16.96 15.08
N GLU A 19 12.57 18.05 15.15
CA GLU A 19 11.13 18.04 15.25
C GLU A 19 10.55 16.95 14.36
N ASP A 20 9.94 15.95 14.98
CA ASP A 20 9.01 15.03 14.34
C ASP A 20 7.84 15.90 13.87
N LEU A 21 8.03 16.61 12.76
CA LEU A 21 6.93 17.17 11.99
C LEU A 21 5.97 16.00 11.81
N PRO A 22 4.71 16.10 12.25
CA PRO A 22 3.75 15.03 12.07
C PRO A 22 3.64 14.82 10.57
N ARG A 23 4.38 13.84 10.06
CA ARG A 23 4.51 13.51 8.65
C ARG A 23 3.11 13.07 8.28
N ARG A 24 2.36 14.04 7.72
CA ARG A 24 0.91 14.02 7.60
C ARG A 24 0.55 12.65 7.06
N ARG A 25 0.07 11.75 7.92
CA ARG A 25 -0.26 10.38 7.54
C ARG A 25 -1.16 10.55 6.33
N ARG A 26 -0.68 10.17 5.14
CA ARG A 26 -1.50 10.15 3.93
C ARG A 26 -2.45 8.95 4.04
N LYS A 27 -3.15 8.82 5.18
CA LYS A 27 -4.34 7.99 5.34
C LYS A 27 -5.42 8.68 4.51
N GLY A 28 -5.29 8.45 3.21
CA GLY A 28 -5.92 9.23 2.17
C GLY A 28 -7.40 8.94 2.12
N ALA A 29 -8.21 10.00 2.09
CA ALA A 29 -9.63 9.93 1.77
C ALA A 29 -9.91 9.03 0.54
N ARG A 30 -8.97 8.99 -0.41
CA ARG A 30 -8.99 8.13 -1.61
C ARG A 30 -9.12 6.64 -1.30
N VAL A 31 -8.40 6.12 -0.31
CA VAL A 31 -8.49 4.70 0.07
C VAL A 31 -9.83 4.42 0.74
N ASN A 32 -10.29 5.34 1.59
CA ASN A 32 -11.59 5.19 2.26
C ASN A 32 -12.74 5.17 1.23
N LEU A 33 -12.64 5.94 0.15
CA LEU A 33 -13.60 5.90 -0.94
C LEU A 33 -13.67 4.53 -1.63
N LEU A 34 -12.55 3.82 -1.81
CA LEU A 34 -12.57 2.46 -2.37
C LEU A 34 -13.38 1.47 -1.52
N PHE A 35 -13.50 1.70 -0.22
CA PHE A 35 -14.33 0.89 0.65
C PHE A 35 -15.81 1.29 0.60
N VAL A 36 -16.11 2.57 0.39
CA VAL A 36 -17.50 3.08 0.40
C VAL A 36 -18.20 2.84 -0.93
N VAL A 37 -17.51 3.07 -2.06
CA VAL A 37 -18.12 3.00 -3.40
C VAL A 37 -18.80 1.65 -3.70
N PRO A 38 -18.19 0.49 -3.37
CA PRO A 38 -18.80 -0.81 -3.68
C PRO A 38 -20.13 -1.08 -2.96
N PHE A 39 -20.42 -0.41 -1.83
CA PHE A 39 -21.72 -0.55 -1.16
C PHE A 39 -22.88 -0.03 -2.02
N LEU A 40 -22.63 0.92 -2.93
CA LEU A 40 -23.64 1.37 -3.88
C LEU A 40 -24.09 0.24 -4.80
N LEU A 41 -23.18 -0.66 -5.21
CA LEU A 41 -23.53 -1.84 -6.02
C LEU A 41 -24.44 -2.80 -5.25
N VAL A 42 -24.16 -3.03 -3.96
CA VAL A 42 -24.99 -3.92 -3.14
C VAL A 42 -26.42 -3.38 -3.01
N PHE A 43 -26.58 -2.07 -2.89
CA PHE A 43 -27.90 -1.45 -2.84
C PHE A 43 -28.69 -1.65 -4.14
N THR A 44 -28.03 -1.56 -5.30
CA THR A 44 -28.67 -1.82 -6.60
C THR A 44 -28.86 -3.31 -6.89
N ALA A 45 -28.03 -4.18 -6.31
CA ALA A 45 -28.06 -5.63 -6.54
C ALA A 45 -29.40 -6.27 -6.14
N PHE A 46 -30.04 -5.77 -5.07
CA PHE A 46 -31.34 -6.28 -4.61
C PHE A 46 -32.49 -6.03 -5.60
N GLN A 47 -32.28 -5.19 -6.62
CA GLN A 47 -33.26 -4.92 -7.67
C GLN A 47 -33.03 -5.81 -8.91
N GLN A 48 -31.99 -6.64 -8.92
CA GLN A 48 -31.64 -7.52 -10.03
C GLN A 48 -32.27 -8.91 -9.87
N GLU A 49 -32.38 -9.62 -10.99
CA GLU A 49 -32.64 -11.06 -11.01
C GLU A 49 -31.54 -11.84 -10.29
N PRO A 50 -31.78 -13.09 -9.82
CA PRO A 50 -30.84 -13.85 -9.01
C PRO A 50 -29.42 -13.97 -9.58
N VAL A 51 -29.31 -14.07 -10.92
CA VAL A 51 -28.02 -14.11 -11.61
C VAL A 51 -27.30 -12.76 -11.52
N GLY A 52 -28.01 -11.66 -11.77
CA GLY A 52 -27.46 -10.30 -11.64
C GLY A 52 -27.03 -9.99 -10.21
N LEU A 53 -27.86 -10.36 -9.22
CA LEU A 53 -27.51 -10.23 -7.80
C LEU A 53 -26.22 -10.99 -7.45
N THR A 54 -26.05 -12.21 -7.97
CA THR A 54 -24.83 -12.99 -7.73
C THR A 54 -23.59 -12.33 -8.34
N LEU A 55 -23.71 -11.77 -9.56
CA LEU A 55 -22.63 -11.04 -10.22
C LEU A 55 -22.24 -9.77 -9.45
N ASP A 56 -23.22 -9.00 -8.98
CA ASP A 56 -22.98 -7.80 -8.19
C ASP A 56 -22.33 -8.10 -6.84
N LEU A 57 -22.69 -9.21 -6.19
CA LEU A 57 -22.04 -9.65 -4.95
C LEU A 57 -20.60 -10.10 -5.20
N LEU A 58 -20.34 -10.82 -6.29
CA LEU A 58 -18.97 -11.18 -6.69
C LEU A 58 -18.14 -9.94 -7.03
N ALA A 59 -18.72 -8.98 -7.75
CA ALA A 59 -18.11 -7.69 -8.02
C ALA A 59 -17.78 -6.96 -6.72
N PHE A 60 -18.71 -6.90 -5.77
CA PHE A 60 -18.52 -6.28 -4.46
C PHE A 60 -17.36 -6.92 -3.69
N VAL A 61 -17.34 -8.25 -3.54
CA VAL A 61 -16.27 -8.96 -2.82
C VAL A 61 -14.92 -8.72 -3.50
N THR A 62 -14.89 -8.74 -4.84
CA THR A 62 -13.67 -8.47 -5.62
C THR A 62 -13.16 -7.04 -5.40
N LEU A 63 -14.05 -6.04 -5.35
CA LEU A 63 -13.69 -4.65 -5.10
C LEU A 63 -13.26 -4.42 -3.64
N MET A 64 -13.86 -5.13 -2.68
CA MET A 64 -13.40 -5.11 -1.28
C MET A 64 -11.99 -5.67 -1.14
N LEU A 65 -11.70 -6.79 -1.82
CA LEU A 65 -10.35 -7.36 -1.87
C LEU A 65 -9.35 -6.40 -2.53
N ALA A 66 -9.75 -5.72 -3.62
CA ALA A 66 -8.93 -4.69 -4.26
C ALA A 66 -8.61 -3.54 -3.29
N ALA A 67 -9.64 -3.01 -2.61
CA ALA A 67 -9.50 -1.91 -1.66
C ALA A 67 -8.59 -2.27 -0.48
N TRP A 68 -8.75 -3.49 0.05
CA TRP A 68 -7.89 -4.02 1.12
C TRP A 68 -6.43 -4.11 0.68
N LEU A 69 -6.17 -4.66 -0.52
CA LEU A 69 -4.81 -4.79 -1.04
C LEU A 69 -4.16 -3.42 -1.30
N THR A 70 -4.92 -2.45 -1.81
CA THR A 70 -4.43 -1.07 -2.02
C THR A 70 -4.10 -0.38 -0.70
N ARG A 71 -4.91 -0.61 0.35
CA ARG A 71 -4.62 -0.11 1.70
C ARG A 71 -3.32 -0.69 2.26
N GLU A 72 -3.11 -1.99 2.14
CA GLU A 72 -1.87 -2.64 2.58
C GLU A 72 -0.66 -2.18 1.75
N GLY A 73 -0.84 -1.96 0.44
CA GLY A 73 0.20 -1.42 -0.43
C GLY A 73 0.68 -0.03 0.00
N ILE A 74 -0.24 0.84 0.39
CA ILE A 74 0.08 2.18 0.91
C ILE A 74 0.78 2.11 2.27
N GLU A 75 0.35 1.22 3.16
CA GLU A 75 0.99 1.04 4.46
C GLU A 75 2.43 0.50 4.32
N ALA A 76 2.65 -0.42 3.37
CA ALA A 76 3.97 -0.91 3.03
C ALA A 76 4.88 0.18 2.43
N GLU A 77 4.33 1.06 1.59
CA GLU A 77 5.05 2.20 1.02
C GLU A 77 5.42 3.23 2.09
N ASP A 78 4.50 3.58 2.99
CA ASP A 78 4.79 4.48 4.12
C ASP A 78 5.93 3.93 5.00
N ALA A 79 5.94 2.61 5.25
CA ALA A 79 7.01 1.93 6.00
C ALA A 79 8.35 1.89 5.23
N TYR A 80 8.29 1.76 3.90
CA TYR A 80 9.45 1.81 3.01
C TYR A 80 10.07 3.22 2.99
N ASP A 81 9.25 4.27 2.93
CA ASP A 81 9.67 5.67 2.90
C ASP A 81 10.24 6.15 4.23
N ALA A 82 9.71 5.65 5.35
CA ALA A 82 10.19 5.97 6.68
C ALA A 82 11.63 5.49 6.96
N LYS A 83 12.12 4.49 6.21
CA LYS A 83 13.48 3.94 6.37
C LYS A 83 14.45 4.59 5.37
N LYS A 84 15.67 4.88 5.84
CA LYS A 84 16.77 5.43 5.01
C LYS A 84 17.40 4.35 4.11
N ILE A 85 17.37 3.09 4.54
CA ILE A 85 17.80 1.89 3.82
C ILE A 85 16.67 0.87 3.93
N SER A 86 16.08 0.46 2.82
CA SER A 86 15.02 -0.56 2.79
C SER A 86 15.03 -1.36 1.49
N ARG A 87 14.75 -2.66 1.62
CA ARG A 87 14.58 -3.57 0.48
C ARG A 87 13.22 -3.34 -0.17
N ARG A 88 13.15 -3.46 -1.49
CA ARG A 88 11.90 -3.36 -2.27
C ARG A 88 10.80 -4.27 -1.71
N PRO A 89 9.52 -3.84 -1.72
CA PRO A 89 8.39 -4.71 -1.38
C PRO A 89 8.37 -5.94 -2.29
N ALA A 90 8.21 -7.13 -1.71
CA ALA A 90 8.29 -8.40 -2.45
C ALA A 90 7.11 -8.65 -3.41
N ILE A 91 6.01 -7.89 -3.27
CA ILE A 91 4.79 -8.05 -4.06
C ILE A 91 4.31 -6.65 -4.47
N PRO A 92 4.06 -6.37 -5.76
CA PRO A 92 3.52 -5.10 -6.26
C PRO A 92 2.01 -5.00 -5.99
N ARG A 93 1.63 -4.82 -4.72
CA ARG A 93 0.25 -4.87 -4.23
C ARG A 93 -0.69 -3.87 -4.92
N LYS A 94 -0.24 -2.68 -5.33
CA LYS A 94 -1.07 -1.68 -6.04
C LYS A 94 -1.41 -2.09 -7.47
N ILE A 95 -0.51 -2.80 -8.16
CA ILE A 95 -0.77 -3.31 -9.50
C ILE A 95 -1.86 -4.38 -9.43
N PHE A 96 -1.76 -5.31 -8.49
CA PHE A 96 -2.82 -6.28 -8.24
C PHE A 96 -4.15 -5.60 -7.86
N GLY A 97 -4.11 -4.55 -7.04
CA GLY A 97 -5.30 -3.74 -6.73
C GLY A 97 -5.94 -3.13 -7.98
N SER A 98 -5.14 -2.65 -8.94
CA SER A 98 -5.66 -2.13 -10.21
C SER A 98 -6.33 -3.21 -11.06
N THR A 99 -5.72 -4.40 -11.17
CA THR A 99 -6.29 -5.52 -11.92
C THR A 99 -7.57 -6.03 -11.27
N LEU A 100 -7.60 -6.17 -9.94
CA LEU A 100 -8.80 -6.57 -9.20
C LEU A 100 -9.91 -5.53 -9.32
N THR A 101 -9.58 -4.23 -9.34
CA THR A 101 -10.57 -3.17 -9.56
C THR A 101 -11.19 -3.28 -10.94
N GLY A 102 -10.38 -3.49 -11.98
CA GLY A 102 -10.88 -3.76 -13.33
C GLY A 102 -11.77 -5.01 -13.39
N LEU A 103 -11.36 -6.12 -12.76
CA LEU A 103 -12.14 -7.35 -12.72
C LEU A 103 -13.47 -7.17 -11.99
N GLY A 104 -13.47 -6.51 -10.83
CA GLY A 104 -14.70 -6.21 -10.09
C GLY A 104 -15.67 -5.36 -10.91
N LEU A 105 -15.16 -4.35 -11.62
CA LEU A 105 -15.97 -3.52 -12.52
C LEU A 105 -16.47 -4.29 -13.75
N ALA A 106 -15.67 -5.21 -14.29
CA ALA A 106 -16.06 -6.06 -15.40
C ALA A 106 -17.23 -6.99 -15.02
N LEU A 107 -17.18 -7.56 -13.81
CA LEU A 107 -18.25 -8.36 -13.25
C LEU A 107 -19.55 -7.55 -13.08
N ALA A 108 -19.45 -6.32 -12.55
CA ALA A 108 -20.60 -5.42 -12.43
C ALA A 108 -21.16 -4.96 -13.80
N GLY A 109 -20.35 -4.98 -14.86
CA GLY A 109 -20.78 -4.63 -16.22
C GLY A 109 -21.40 -5.78 -17.01
N LEU A 110 -21.35 -7.01 -16.48
CA LEU A 110 -21.83 -8.18 -17.18
C LEU A 110 -23.35 -8.22 -17.11
N SER A 111 -24.00 -8.00 -18.26
CA SER A 111 -25.46 -8.16 -18.36
C SER A 111 -25.84 -9.63 -18.28
N ALA A 112 -26.64 -10.00 -17.28
CA ALA A 112 -27.16 -11.35 -17.12
C ALA A 112 -28.16 -11.75 -18.22
N GLU A 113 -28.75 -10.77 -18.93
CA GLU A 113 -29.75 -11.04 -19.98
C GLU A 113 -29.10 -11.24 -21.36
N THR A 114 -28.12 -10.41 -21.70
CA THR A 114 -27.54 -10.38 -23.06
C THR A 114 -26.14 -11.01 -23.12
N PHE A 115 -25.45 -11.15 -21.97
CA PHE A 115 -24.05 -11.60 -21.86
C PHE A 115 -23.08 -10.90 -22.82
N SER A 116 -23.37 -9.65 -23.20
CA SER A 116 -22.51 -8.84 -24.05
C SER A 116 -21.19 -8.55 -23.34
N LEU A 117 -20.07 -8.83 -24.01
CA LEU A 117 -18.73 -8.61 -23.47
C LEU A 117 -18.23 -7.17 -23.60
N LEU A 118 -18.95 -6.31 -24.33
CA LEU A 118 -18.51 -4.94 -24.57
C LEU A 118 -18.41 -4.13 -23.27
N ASN A 119 -19.47 -4.13 -22.45
CA ASN A 119 -19.49 -3.39 -21.19
C ASN A 119 -18.44 -3.91 -20.18
N PRO A 120 -18.32 -5.23 -19.93
CA PRO A 120 -17.27 -5.78 -19.07
C PRO A 120 -15.87 -5.37 -19.49
N ILE A 121 -15.55 -5.42 -20.79
CA ILE A 121 -14.22 -5.05 -21.30
C ILE A 121 -13.94 -3.56 -21.07
N LEU A 122 -14.91 -2.70 -21.38
CA LEU A 122 -14.77 -1.26 -21.17
C LEU A 122 -14.57 -0.93 -19.69
N PHE A 123 -15.36 -1.53 -18.81
CA PHE A 123 -15.24 -1.34 -17.37
C PHE A 123 -13.95 -1.94 -16.80
N ALA A 124 -13.46 -3.06 -17.33
CA ALA A 124 -12.16 -3.61 -16.97
C ALA A 124 -11.01 -2.64 -17.27
N ILE A 125 -10.99 -2.10 -18.48
CA ILE A 125 -9.95 -1.17 -18.94
C ILE A 125 -10.03 0.14 -18.15
N LEU A 126 -11.23 0.74 -18.06
CA LEU A 126 -11.42 2.01 -17.35
C LEU A 126 -11.14 1.87 -15.86
N GLY A 127 -11.64 0.82 -15.21
CA GLY A 127 -11.42 0.55 -13.79
C GLY A 127 -9.95 0.36 -13.47
N SER A 128 -9.24 -0.44 -14.27
CA SER A 128 -7.81 -0.66 -14.09
C SER A 128 -7.01 0.62 -14.29
N ALA A 129 -7.28 1.37 -15.36
CA ALA A 129 -6.59 2.62 -15.67
C ALA A 129 -6.85 3.70 -14.60
N LEU A 130 -8.09 3.86 -14.15
CA LEU A 130 -8.45 4.82 -13.13
C LEU A 130 -7.82 4.48 -11.78
N HIS A 131 -7.81 3.20 -11.39
CA HIS A 131 -7.12 2.76 -10.17
C HIS A 131 -5.61 2.97 -10.28
N PHE A 132 -5.01 2.58 -11.41
CA PHE A 132 -3.58 2.75 -11.64
C PHE A 132 -3.16 4.21 -11.58
N THR A 133 -3.92 5.12 -12.20
CA THR A 133 -3.65 6.56 -12.15
C THR A 133 -3.89 7.18 -10.77
N ALA A 134 -4.86 6.67 -10.00
CA ALA A 134 -5.18 7.18 -8.67
C ALA A 134 -4.11 6.84 -7.61
N PHE A 135 -3.52 5.64 -7.70
CA PHE A 135 -2.59 5.10 -6.70
C PHE A 135 -1.14 4.99 -7.17
N GLY A 136 -0.90 4.98 -8.48
CA GLY A 136 0.41 4.86 -9.10
C GLY A 136 1.02 3.45 -9.00
N PRO A 137 2.12 3.21 -9.71
CA PRO A 137 2.89 1.99 -9.58
C PRO A 137 3.61 1.93 -8.22
N ASP A 138 3.77 0.73 -7.67
CA ASP A 138 4.57 0.52 -6.46
C ASP A 138 6.06 0.83 -6.71
N PRO A 139 6.81 1.34 -5.69
CA PRO A 139 8.25 1.54 -5.81
C PRO A 139 8.98 0.19 -5.94
N LEU A 140 9.48 -0.09 -7.14
CA LEU A 140 10.17 -1.36 -7.47
C LEU A 140 11.70 -1.30 -7.31
N LYS A 141 12.27 -0.13 -7.01
CA LYS A 141 13.71 0.07 -6.83
C LYS A 141 14.09 -0.03 -5.36
N ASN A 142 15.28 -0.54 -5.05
CA ASN A 142 15.82 -0.53 -3.69
C ASN A 142 16.32 0.89 -3.34
N LYS A 143 16.15 1.31 -2.08
CA LYS A 143 16.65 2.60 -1.58
C LYS A 143 18.00 2.42 -0.92
N GLY A 144 19.00 3.18 -1.37
CA GLY A 144 20.33 3.22 -0.75
C GLY A 144 21.16 1.94 -0.92
N MET A 145 20.90 1.16 -1.99
CA MET A 145 21.68 -0.01 -2.37
C MET A 145 22.41 0.16 -3.72
N ASP A 146 22.57 1.40 -4.20
CA ASP A 146 23.74 1.70 -5.02
C ASP A 146 24.91 1.86 -4.06
N ASP A 147 26.05 1.28 -4.42
CA ASP A 147 27.32 1.19 -3.68
C ASP A 147 27.51 -0.18 -3.00
N GLY A 148 28.05 -1.10 -3.80
CA GLY A 148 28.38 -2.47 -3.43
C GLY A 148 29.55 -2.58 -2.46
N HIS A 149 29.34 -2.20 -1.21
CA HIS A 149 30.23 -2.57 -0.12
C HIS A 149 29.51 -3.53 0.82
N VAL A 150 29.56 -4.81 0.42
CA VAL A 150 29.51 -5.91 1.38
C VAL A 150 30.70 -5.68 2.31
N LEU A 151 30.44 -5.17 3.51
CA LEU A 151 31.45 -5.15 4.56
C LEU A 151 31.75 -6.61 4.90
N HIS A 152 32.83 -7.12 4.30
CA HIS A 152 33.47 -8.33 4.74
C HIS A 152 33.82 -8.13 6.21
N THR A 153 33.13 -8.84 7.09
CA THR A 153 33.54 -8.98 8.49
C THR A 153 34.94 -9.57 8.50
N ASP A 154 35.89 -8.77 8.96
CA ASP A 154 37.27 -9.14 9.24
C ASP A 154 37.33 -10.48 9.98
N GLU A 155 37.94 -11.46 9.34
CA GLU A 155 38.47 -12.63 10.03
C GLU A 155 39.70 -12.17 10.82
N VAL A 156 39.48 -11.70 12.06
CA VAL A 156 40.56 -11.45 13.01
C VAL A 156 41.21 -12.78 13.37
N LYS A 157 42.29 -13.10 12.65
CA LYS A 157 43.18 -14.22 12.93
C LYS A 157 43.90 -13.94 14.25
N ILE A 158 43.38 -14.48 15.35
CA ILE A 158 44.04 -14.42 16.66
C ILE A 158 45.39 -15.15 16.55
N PRO A 159 46.54 -14.50 16.81
CA PRO A 159 47.82 -15.18 16.85
C PRO A 159 47.86 -16.13 18.05
N LYS A 160 47.99 -17.43 17.77
CA LYS A 160 48.25 -18.45 18.79
C LYS A 160 49.76 -18.61 18.94
N ASP A 161 50.43 -17.72 19.65
CA ASP A 161 51.83 -17.94 20.05
C ASP A 161 52.11 -17.27 21.39
N VAL A 162 51.61 -17.86 22.49
CA VAL A 162 52.24 -17.76 23.81
C VAL A 162 52.01 -19.08 24.54
N ALA A 163 52.96 -20.01 24.41
CA ALA A 163 53.37 -20.94 25.47
C ALA A 163 54.41 -21.89 24.90
N HIS A 164 55.68 -21.63 25.18
CA HIS A 164 56.65 -22.64 25.63
C HIS A 164 57.79 -21.94 26.38
#